data_AF-A0A382YLW5-F1
#
_entry.id   AF-A0A382YLW5-F1
#
_cell.length_a   1.000
_cell.length_b   1.000
_cell.length_c   1.000
_cell.angle_alpha   90.00
_cell.angle_beta   90.00
_cell.angle_gamma   90.00
#
_symmetry.space_group_name_H-M   'P 1'
#
loop_
_entity.id
_entity.type
_entity.pdbx_description
1 polymer ?
#
loop_
_entity_poly.entity_id
_entity_poly.type
_entity_poly.pdbx_seq_one_letter_code
_entity_poly.pdbx_strand_id
1 'polypeptide(L)' 'FDAHRDDPLAQMKVSTSCYGKMTSLILKTAKEVCNGKLLSMLEGGYNHTALANSVLEHMNILIAE' A
#
# COMPACT_ATOMS: atom_id res chain seq x y z
N PHE A 1 2.51 -0.47 -6.46
CA PHE A 1 2.35 -1.88 -6.02
C PHE A 1 3.23 -2.85 -6.80
N ASP A 2 3.80 -2.38 -7.90
CA ASP A 2 4.89 -2.97 -8.66
C ASP A 2 6.15 -3.36 -7.87
N ALA A 3 6.40 -2.80 -6.68
CA ALA A 3 7.46 -3.30 -5.80
C ALA A 3 7.17 -4.70 -5.19
N HIS A 4 5.99 -5.27 -5.44
CA HIS A 4 5.64 -6.60 -4.93
C HIS A 4 6.61 -7.67 -5.48
N ARG A 5 6.96 -8.66 -4.65
CA ARG A 5 7.89 -9.75 -5.02
C ARG A 5 7.52 -10.56 -6.27
N ASP A 6 6.24 -10.52 -6.63
CA ASP A 6 5.67 -11.28 -7.76
C ASP A 6 5.41 -10.38 -8.98
N ASP A 7 5.73 -9.09 -8.89
CA ASP A 7 5.57 -8.15 -9.99
C ASP A 7 6.70 -8.31 -11.02
N PRO A 8 6.39 -8.34 -12.33
CA PRO A 8 7.38 -8.61 -13.36
C PRO A 8 8.34 -7.45 -13.64
N LEU A 9 8.07 -6.22 -13.20
CA LEU A 9 8.82 -5.04 -13.67
C LEU A 9 9.90 -4.51 -12.71
N ALA A 10 9.71 -4.61 -11.39
CA ALA A 10 10.54 -3.84 -10.44
C ALA A 10 11.66 -4.64 -9.73
N GLN A 11 11.62 -5.98 -9.74
CA GLN A 11 12.62 -6.87 -9.07
C GLN A 11 12.81 -6.61 -7.55
N MET A 12 11.85 -5.95 -6.90
CA MET A 12 11.83 -5.76 -5.45
C MET A 12 11.17 -6.96 -4.75
N LYS A 13 11.20 -7.00 -3.41
CA LYS A 13 10.67 -8.14 -2.61
C LYS A 13 9.60 -7.73 -1.59
N VAL A 14 8.82 -6.71 -1.87
CA VAL A 14 7.75 -6.26 -0.95
C VAL A 14 6.64 -7.32 -0.91
N SER A 15 6.13 -7.63 0.28
CA SER A 15 4.94 -8.48 0.44
C SER A 15 3.66 -7.66 0.52
N THR A 16 2.52 -8.29 0.23
CA THR A 16 1.18 -7.76 0.53
C THR A 16 1.09 -7.14 1.93
N SER A 17 1.49 -7.88 2.98
CA SER A 17 1.46 -7.40 4.36
C SER A 17 2.36 -6.18 4.62
N CYS A 18 3.44 -6.01 3.85
CA CYS A 18 4.26 -4.80 3.94
C CYS A 18 3.53 -3.56 3.40
N TYR A 19 2.67 -3.68 2.38
CA TYR A 19 1.83 -2.57 1.95
C TYR A 19 0.86 -2.12 3.07
N GLY A 20 0.28 -3.07 3.81
CA GLY A 20 -0.50 -2.76 5.01
C GLY A 20 0.31 -1.98 6.05
N LYS A 21 1.51 -2.46 6.40
CA LYS A 21 2.41 -1.77 7.35
C LYS A 21 2.81 -0.37 6.90
N MET A 22 3.17 -0.19 5.62
CA MET A 22 3.49 1.12 5.06
C MET A 22 2.29 2.08 5.16
N THR A 23 1.09 1.58 4.92
CA THR A 23 -0.16 2.36 5.06
C THR A 23 -0.36 2.82 6.50
N SER A 24 -0.18 1.92 7.49
CA SER A 24 -0.29 2.28 8.91
C SER A 24 0.71 3.36 9.30
N LEU A 25 1.95 3.28 8.80
CA LEU A 25 2.99 4.27 9.07
C LEU A 25 2.63 5.65 8.49
N ILE A 26 2.17 5.69 7.22
CA ILE A 26 1.76 6.95 6.58
C ILE A 26 0.56 7.56 7.30
N LEU A 27 -0.44 6.76 7.71
CA LEU A 27 -1.59 7.24 8.49
C LEU A 27 -1.17 7.83 9.84
N LYS A 28 -0.25 7.17 10.55
CA LYS A 28 0.31 7.69 11.80
C LYS A 28 0.96 9.04 11.57
N THR A 29 1.83 9.15 10.56
CA THR A 29 2.48 10.42 10.22
C THR A 29 1.46 11.49 9.81
N ALA A 30 0.45 11.14 9.02
CA ALA A 30 -0.60 12.07 8.60
C ALA A 30 -1.38 12.64 9.80
N LYS A 31 -1.69 11.80 10.80
CA LYS A 31 -2.32 12.24 12.06
C LYS A 31 -1.44 13.27 12.79
N GLU A 32 -0.12 13.07 12.80
CA GLU A 32 0.85 13.94 13.48
C GLU A 32 1.07 15.28 12.76
N VAL A 33 1.12 15.30 11.42
CA VAL A 33 1.61 16.47 10.66
C VAL A 33 0.57 17.18 9.80
N CYS A 34 -0.56 16.55 9.49
CA CYS A 34 -1.59 17.13 8.61
C CYS A 34 -3.03 16.80 9.03
N ASN A 35 -3.28 16.62 10.34
CA ASN A 35 -4.60 16.33 10.91
C ASN A 35 -5.30 15.11 10.26
N GLY A 36 -4.52 14.08 9.93
CA GLY A 36 -5.02 12.85 9.32
C GLY A 36 -5.43 12.98 7.85
N LYS A 37 -5.21 14.13 7.20
CA LYS A 37 -5.55 14.33 5.80
C LYS A 37 -4.59 13.54 4.90
N LEU A 38 -5.09 12.50 4.26
CA LEU A 38 -4.35 11.67 3.33
C LEU A 38 -5.22 11.36 2.11
N LEU A 39 -4.64 11.52 0.91
CA LEU A 39 -5.21 11.06 -0.34
C LEU A 39 -4.29 9.97 -0.90
N SER A 40 -4.85 8.79 -1.19
CA SER A 40 -4.15 7.69 -1.86
C SER A 40 -4.69 7.54 -3.28
N MET A 41 -3.80 7.32 -4.24
CA MET A 41 -4.14 7.15 -5.65
C MET A 41 -3.41 5.92 -6.19
N LEU A 42 -4.12 5.10 -6.96
CA LEU A 42 -3.54 3.90 -7.56
C LEU A 42 -2.61 4.30 -8.73
N GLU A 43 -1.37 3.82 -8.67
CA GLU A 43 -0.34 3.99 -9.71
C GLU A 43 -0.08 2.64 -10.42
N GLY A 44 1.17 2.16 -10.42
CA GLY A 44 1.58 0.91 -11.05
C GLY A 44 1.36 -0.36 -10.20
N GLY A 45 1.46 -1.49 -10.89
CA GLY A 45 1.27 -2.84 -10.38
C GLY A 45 0.78 -3.74 -11.50
N TYR A 46 1.61 -4.69 -11.92
CA TYR A 46 1.51 -5.38 -13.20
C TYR A 46 1.34 -6.89 -13.05
N ASN A 47 1.47 -7.42 -11.83
CA ASN A 47 0.88 -8.70 -11.46
C ASN A 47 -0.51 -8.50 -10.86
N HIS A 48 -1.57 -8.90 -11.58
CA HIS A 48 -2.96 -8.62 -11.18
C HIS A 48 -3.37 -9.23 -9.83
N THR A 49 -2.94 -10.47 -9.53
CA THR A 49 -3.25 -11.11 -8.25
C THR A 49 -2.52 -10.43 -7.10
N ALA A 50 -1.24 -10.14 -7.26
CA ALA A 50 -0.45 -9.42 -6.27
C ALA A 50 -0.98 -7.99 -6.05
N LEU A 51 -1.35 -7.30 -7.13
CA LEU A 51 -1.94 -5.96 -7.08
C LEU A 51 -3.26 -5.99 -6.29
N ALA A 52 -4.21 -6.86 -6.67
CA ALA A 52 -5.50 -6.94 -6.01
C ALA A 52 -5.37 -7.20 -4.51
N ASN A 53 -4.54 -8.17 -4.12
CA ASN A 53 -4.30 -8.50 -2.72
C ASN A 53 -3.63 -7.34 -1.97
N SER A 54 -2.66 -6.66 -2.58
CA SER A 54 -1.92 -5.56 -1.95
C SER A 54 -2.76 -4.28 -1.83
N VAL A 55 -3.62 -4.00 -2.81
CA VAL A 55 -4.59 -2.90 -2.73
C VAL A 55 -5.64 -3.21 -1.67
N LEU A 56 -6.15 -4.45 -1.59
CA LEU A 56 -7.10 -4.83 -0.55
C LEU A 56 -6.49 -4.65 0.85
N GLU A 57 -5.25 -5.09 1.05
CA GLU A 57 -4.55 -4.89 2.33
C GLU A 57 -4.32 -3.40 2.64
N HIS A 58 -3.90 -2.60 1.64
CA HIS A 58 -3.80 -1.15 1.78
C HIS A 58 -5.13 -0.52 2.20
N MET A 59 -6.23 -0.88 1.53
CA MET A 59 -7.56 -0.35 1.80
C MET A 59 -8.08 -0.77 3.18
N ASN A 60 -7.89 -2.03 3.58
CA ASN A 60 -8.27 -2.51 4.91
C ASN A 60 -7.64 -1.66 6.01
N ILE A 61 -6.37 -1.26 5.84
CA ILE A 61 -5.70 -0.38 6.80
C ILE A 61 -6.13 1.08 6.65
N LEU A 62 -6.37 1.54 5.42
CA LEU A 62 -6.77 2.93 5.14
C LEU A 62 -8.15 3.29 5.70
N ILE A 63 -9.08 2.33 5.70
CA ILE A 63 -10.48 2.54 6.13
C ILE A 63 -10.79 1.97 7.52
N ALA A 64 -9.86 1.21 8.11
CA ALA A 64 -9.98 0.78 9.50
C ALA A 64 -9.74 1.99 10.40
N GLU A 65 -10.81 2.72 10.68
CA GLU A 65 -10.85 3.73 11.75
C GLU A 65 -10.75 3.07 13.14
#